data_AF-A0A9Q1IUJ0-F1
#
_entry.id   AF-A0A9Q1IUJ0-F1
#
_cell.length_a   1.000
_cell.length_b   1.000
_cell.length_c   1.000
_cell.angle_alpha   90.00
_cell.angle_beta   90.00
_cell.angle_gamma   90.00
#
_symmetry.space_group_name_H-M   'P 1'
#
loop_
_entity.id
_entity.type
_entity.pdbx_description
1 polymer ?
#
loop_
_entity_poly.entity_id
_entity_poly.type
_entity_poly.pdbx_seq_one_letter_code
_entity_poly.pdbx_strand_id
1 'polypeptide(L)'
;MGKQAMGTIGYNQRNRIDTLMYLLAYPQRPMVKTKTIELIDFEKLPAGQNATVAVMSYSGYDIEDALVLNKASLDRGFGRCLVYKNAKCTLRRYTNQTFDKVMGPMLDATTHKPIWRHSILDADGICSPR
;
A
#
# COMPACT_ATOMS: atom_id res chain seq x y z
N MET A 1 12.24 -11.18 12.87
CA MET A 1 11.62 -10.52 11.70
C MET A 1 10.20 -9.97 11.93
N GLY A 2 9.55 -10.15 13.10
CA GLY A 2 8.16 -9.71 13.30
C GLY A 2 7.88 -8.20 13.18
N LYS A 3 8.89 -7.32 13.34
CA LYS A 3 8.72 -5.87 13.21
C LYS A 3 8.51 -5.40 11.76
N GLN A 4 8.85 -6.23 10.78
CA GLN A 4 8.76 -5.90 9.35
C GLN A 4 7.56 -6.57 8.67
N ALA A 5 6.81 -7.42 9.39
CA ALA A 5 5.65 -8.10 8.84
C ALA A 5 4.57 -7.10 8.44
N MET A 6 3.97 -7.32 7.27
CA MET A 6 2.86 -6.49 6.78
C MET A 6 1.58 -6.85 7.53
N GLY A 7 0.79 -5.84 7.88
CA GLY A 7 -0.42 -6.03 8.67
C GLY A 7 -1.31 -4.81 8.60
N THR A 8 -1.97 -4.50 9.72
CA THR A 8 -2.72 -3.25 9.89
C THR A 8 -1.98 -2.35 10.86
N ILE A 9 -1.80 -1.08 10.50
CA ILE A 9 -1.10 -0.12 11.38
C ILE A 9 -2.00 0.27 12.56
N GLY A 10 -3.28 0.51 12.29
CA GLY A 10 -4.26 0.96 13.28
C GLY A 10 -5.58 1.38 12.63
N TYR A 11 -6.56 1.76 13.45
CA TYR A 11 -7.90 2.11 12.96
C TYR A 11 -7.92 3.36 12.06
N ASN A 12 -7.03 4.32 12.31
CA ASN A 12 -6.95 5.56 11.54
C ASN A 12 -6.11 5.45 10.25
N GLN A 13 -5.70 4.24 9.83
CA GLN A 13 -4.82 4.03 8.68
C GLN A 13 -5.36 4.59 7.35
N ARG A 14 -6.68 4.77 7.21
CA ARG A 14 -7.30 5.39 6.02
C ARG A 14 -7.25 6.92 6.03
N ASN A 15 -7.19 7.51 7.22
CA ASN A 15 -7.15 8.97 7.41
C ASN A 15 -5.72 9.48 7.60
N ARG A 16 -4.73 8.59 7.51
CA ARG A 16 -3.33 8.87 7.77
C ARG A 16 -2.54 8.84 6.47
N ILE A 17 -1.64 9.82 6.31
CA ILE A 17 -0.75 9.93 5.15
C ILE A 17 0.70 9.83 5.63
N ASP A 18 1.30 8.65 5.53
CA ASP A 18 2.72 8.42 5.81
C ASP A 18 3.53 8.33 4.51
N THR A 19 4.86 8.52 4.59
CA THR A 19 5.78 8.41 3.44
C THR A 19 5.62 7.08 2.70
N LEU A 20 5.55 5.99 3.45
CA LEU A 20 5.34 4.66 2.94
C LEU A 20 4.54 3.84 3.96
N MET A 21 3.52 3.13 3.50
CA MET A 21 2.69 2.27 4.35
C MET A 21 2.39 0.95 3.64
N TYR A 22 2.63 -0.16 4.34
CA TYR A 22 2.32 -1.51 3.90
C TYR A 22 1.12 -2.05 4.68
N LEU A 23 0.03 -2.33 3.96
CA LEU A 23 -1.18 -2.92 4.55
C LEU A 23 -1.46 -4.30 3.95
N LEU A 24 -1.94 -5.22 4.77
CA LEU A 24 -2.48 -6.50 4.29
C LEU A 24 -3.98 -6.34 4.00
N ALA A 25 -4.47 -6.88 2.88
CA ALA A 25 -5.90 -6.81 2.54
C ALA A 25 -6.76 -7.69 3.45
N TYR A 26 -6.29 -8.90 3.77
CA TYR A 26 -7.03 -9.88 4.59
C TYR A 26 -6.17 -10.39 5.75
N PRO A 27 -5.84 -9.57 6.75
CA PRO A 27 -5.09 -10.03 7.91
C PRO A 27 -5.90 -11.04 8.73
N GLN A 28 -5.24 -12.05 9.29
CA GLN A 28 -5.88 -13.07 10.12
C GLN A 28 -5.23 -13.13 11.50
N ARG A 29 -6.05 -13.41 12.51
CA ARG A 29 -5.57 -13.64 13.87
C ARG A 29 -4.75 -14.92 13.94
N PRO A 30 -3.63 -14.94 14.67
CA PRO A 30 -2.84 -16.16 14.83
C PRO A 30 -3.67 -17.23 15.57
N MET A 31 -3.71 -18.46 15.02
CA MET A 31 -4.45 -19.56 15.65
C MET A 31 -3.82 -20.01 16.97
N VAL A 32 -2.48 -20.02 17.03
CA VAL A 32 -1.71 -20.29 18.25
C VAL A 32 -1.13 -18.96 18.73
N LYS A 33 -1.54 -18.55 19.93
CA LYS A 33 -1.15 -17.25 20.52
C LYS A 33 -0.59 -17.41 21.92
N THR A 34 0.31 -16.50 22.29
CA THR A 34 0.85 -16.39 23.65
C THR A 34 -0.02 -15.42 24.47
N LYS A 35 -0.01 -15.56 25.81
CA LYS A 35 -0.72 -14.63 26.70
C LYS A 35 -0.30 -13.17 26.51
N THR A 36 0.96 -12.94 26.15
CA THR A 36 1.48 -11.60 25.87
C THR A 36 0.78 -10.93 24.70
N ILE A 37 0.41 -11.68 23.65
CA ILE A 37 -0.33 -11.14 22.48
C ILE A 37 -1.70 -10.59 22.89
N GLU A 38 -2.35 -11.23 23.85
CA GLU A 38 -3.63 -10.78 24.40
C GLU A 38 -3.44 -9.52 25.26
N LEU A 39 -2.39 -9.46 26.07
CA LEU A 39 -2.09 -8.29 26.90
C LEU A 39 -1.76 -7.03 26.09
N ILE A 40 -1.15 -7.18 24.91
CA ILE A 40 -0.82 -6.06 24.01
C ILE A 40 -1.92 -5.77 22.98
N ASP A 41 -3.04 -6.50 23.02
CA ASP A 41 -4.16 -6.36 22.08
C ASP A 41 -3.80 -6.57 20.60
N PHE A 42 -2.72 -7.30 20.30
CA PHE A 42 -2.27 -7.52 18.91
C PHE A 42 -3.22 -8.42 18.10
N GLU A 43 -4.13 -9.14 18.77
CA GLU A 43 -5.22 -9.88 18.13
C GLU A 43 -6.22 -8.95 17.39
N LYS A 44 -6.35 -7.70 17.82
CA LYS A 44 -7.25 -6.73 17.16
C LYS A 44 -6.67 -6.22 15.84
N LEU A 45 -5.34 -6.11 15.75
CA LEU A 45 -4.61 -5.60 14.60
C LEU A 45 -3.51 -6.58 14.17
N PRO A 46 -3.87 -7.79 13.71
CA PRO A 46 -2.89 -8.81 13.42
C PRO A 46 -2.07 -8.47 12.16
N ALA A 47 -0.81 -8.93 12.15
CA ALA A 47 0.09 -8.83 11.00
C ALA A 47 0.43 -10.23 10.49
N GLY A 48 -0.30 -10.68 9.47
CA GLY A 48 -0.08 -11.98 8.81
C GLY A 48 -1.37 -12.67 8.36
N GLN A 49 -1.21 -13.85 7.78
CA GLN A 49 -2.28 -14.76 7.39
C GLN A 49 -1.92 -16.18 7.82
N ASN A 50 -2.91 -16.96 8.25
CA ASN A 50 -2.70 -18.37 8.52
C ASN A 50 -2.65 -19.12 7.19
N ALA A 51 -1.59 -19.90 6.99
CA ALA A 51 -1.41 -20.73 5.81
C ALA A 51 -1.63 -22.20 6.16
N THR A 52 -2.29 -22.95 5.27
CA THR A 52 -2.27 -24.41 5.31
C THR A 52 -0.94 -24.87 4.71
N VAL A 53 -0.07 -25.42 5.54
CA VAL A 53 1.29 -25.82 5.15
C VAL A 53 1.37 -27.33 5.03
N ALA A 54 1.89 -27.82 3.90
CA ALA A 54 2.25 -29.22 3.70
C ALA A 54 3.78 -29.32 3.71
N VAL A 55 4.34 -30.17 4.57
CA VAL A 55 5.79 -30.42 4.63
C VAL A 55 6.09 -31.61 3.73
N MET A 56 6.57 -31.32 2.52
CA MET A 56 6.94 -32.33 1.53
C MET A 56 7.97 -31.74 0.56
N SER A 57 8.75 -32.61 -0.07
CA SER A 57 9.59 -32.22 -1.19
C SER A 57 8.77 -32.16 -2.47
N TYR A 58 8.76 -31.02 -3.16
CA TYR A 58 7.98 -30.84 -4.38
C TYR A 58 8.77 -30.11 -5.46
N SER A 59 8.85 -30.71 -6.66
CA SER A 59 9.42 -30.13 -7.89
C SER A 59 10.91 -29.75 -7.87
N GLY A 60 11.61 -29.86 -6.73
CA GLY A 60 13.03 -29.51 -6.60
C GLY A 60 13.32 -28.01 -6.58
N TYR A 61 12.28 -27.17 -6.58
CA TYR A 61 12.38 -25.70 -6.44
C TYR A 61 12.27 -25.23 -4.98
N ASP A 62 12.29 -26.16 -4.04
CA ASP A 62 12.20 -25.98 -2.58
C ASP A 62 13.57 -26.18 -1.88
N ILE A 63 14.66 -25.99 -2.61
CA ILE A 63 16.05 -26.04 -2.09
C ILE A 63 16.38 -24.70 -1.40
N GLU A 64 17.23 -24.74 -0.36
CA GLU A 64 17.78 -23.54 0.33
C GLU A 64 16.68 -22.53 0.77
N ASP A 65 15.79 -22.98 1.65
CA ASP A 65 14.70 -22.19 2.26
C ASP A 65 13.64 -21.65 1.28
N ALA A 66 13.63 -22.14 0.03
CA ALA A 66 12.60 -21.79 -0.93
C ALA A 66 11.23 -22.39 -0.60
N LEU A 67 10.17 -21.65 -0.93
CA LEU A 67 8.79 -22.00 -0.61
C LEU A 67 7.99 -22.06 -1.91
N VAL A 68 7.28 -23.17 -2.15
CA VAL A 68 6.34 -23.29 -3.27
C VAL A 68 4.95 -22.85 -2.81
N LEU A 69 4.36 -21.88 -3.50
CA LEU A 69 3.03 -21.32 -3.19
C LEU A 69 1.97 -21.79 -4.18
N ASN A 70 0.75 -21.99 -3.69
CA ASN A 70 -0.39 -22.34 -4.54
C ASN A 70 -0.92 -21.11 -5.29
N LYS A 71 -0.82 -21.12 -6.61
CA LYS A 71 -1.34 -20.06 -7.50
C LYS A 71 -2.82 -19.78 -7.25
N ALA A 72 -3.64 -20.82 -7.09
CA ALA A 72 -5.08 -20.64 -6.89
C ALA A 72 -5.40 -19.96 -5.54
N SER A 73 -4.52 -20.06 -4.55
CA SER A 73 -4.67 -19.32 -3.29
C SER A 73 -4.30 -17.84 -3.45
N LEU A 74 -3.24 -17.54 -4.22
CA LEU A 74 -2.84 -16.16 -4.54
C LEU A 74 -3.95 -15.42 -5.31
N ASP A 75 -4.54 -16.07 -6.32
CA ASP A 75 -5.63 -15.51 -7.12
C ASP A 75 -6.87 -15.19 -6.27
N ARG A 76 -7.09 -15.93 -5.18
CA ARG A 76 -8.18 -15.69 -4.20
C ARG A 76 -7.84 -14.64 -3.15
N GLY A 77 -6.62 -14.08 -3.14
CA GLY A 77 -6.22 -12.98 -2.26
C GLY A 77 -5.30 -13.37 -1.10
N PHE A 78 -4.74 -14.58 -1.08
CA PHE A 78 -3.68 -14.94 -0.13
C PHE A 78 -2.45 -14.03 -0.35
N GLY A 79 -1.93 -13.44 0.71
CA GLY A 79 -0.77 -12.54 0.69
C GLY A 79 -0.98 -11.18 0.01
N ARG A 80 -2.23 -10.82 -0.35
CA ARG A 80 -2.49 -9.56 -1.07
C ARG A 80 -2.19 -8.35 -0.20
N CYS A 81 -1.26 -7.52 -0.67
CA CYS A 81 -0.77 -6.33 0.01
C CYS A 81 -1.15 -5.04 -0.73
N LEU A 82 -1.22 -3.95 0.03
CA LEU A 82 -1.46 -2.59 -0.44
C LEU A 82 -0.25 -1.76 -0.05
N VAL A 83 0.36 -1.11 -1.04
CA VAL A 83 1.52 -0.24 -0.84
C VAL A 83 1.09 1.20 -1.09
N TYR A 84 1.08 2.01 -0.04
CA TYR A 84 0.80 3.43 -0.13
C TYR A 84 2.12 4.20 -0.13
N LYS A 85 2.23 5.20 -1.01
CA LYS A 85 3.36 6.14 -1.08
C LYS A 85 2.82 7.55 -1.10
N ASN A 86 3.52 8.45 -0.41
CA ASN A 86 3.16 9.85 -0.37
C ASN A 86 3.98 10.67 -1.38
N ALA A 87 3.32 11.58 -2.07
CA ALA A 87 3.93 12.64 -2.87
C ALA A 87 3.42 13.98 -2.35
N LYS A 88 4.33 14.82 -1.86
CA LYS A 88 4.01 16.15 -1.30
C LYS A 88 4.57 17.27 -2.16
N CYS A 89 3.77 18.31 -2.38
CA CYS A 89 4.19 19.55 -3.02
C CYS A 89 3.84 20.72 -2.09
N THR A 90 4.78 21.64 -1.87
CA THR A 90 4.55 22.83 -1.05
C THR A 90 4.68 24.08 -1.93
N LEU A 91 3.60 24.84 -2.06
CA LEU A 91 3.60 26.12 -2.77
C LEU A 91 4.15 27.19 -1.82
N ARG A 92 5.26 27.84 -2.17
CA ARG A 92 5.91 28.81 -1.30
C ARG A 92 5.51 30.24 -1.67
N ARG A 93 5.52 31.11 -0.65
CA ARG A 93 5.48 32.56 -0.80
C ARG A 93 6.85 33.09 -0.44
N TYR A 94 7.42 33.90 -1.32
CA TYR A 94 8.75 34.45 -1.18
C TYR A 94 8.70 35.87 -0.62
N THR A 95 9.84 36.33 -0.09
CA THR A 95 9.98 37.65 0.54
C THR A 95 9.77 38.80 -0.46
N ASN A 96 10.08 38.57 -1.74
CA ASN A 96 9.82 39.50 -2.84
C ASN A 96 8.33 39.58 -3.25
N GLN A 97 7.41 39.14 -2.38
CA GLN A 97 5.96 39.07 -2.63
C GLN A 97 5.52 38.14 -3.78
N THR A 98 6.42 37.34 -4.34
CA THR A 98 6.06 36.33 -5.35
C THR A 98 5.55 35.04 -4.71
N PHE A 99 4.76 34.27 -5.45
CA PHE A 99 4.18 33.01 -4.98
C PHE A 99 4.11 31.99 -6.10
N ASP A 100 4.33 30.72 -5.74
CA ASP A 100 4.14 29.59 -6.66
C ASP A 100 2.66 29.43 -7.01
N LYS A 101 2.37 29.11 -8.27
CA LYS A 101 1.00 28.88 -8.76
C LYS A 101 0.90 27.52 -9.44
N VAL A 102 -0.17 26.81 -9.14
CA VAL A 102 -0.60 25.63 -9.90
C VAL A 102 -1.46 26.13 -11.04
N MET A 103 -1.14 25.71 -12.25
CA MET A 103 -1.91 26.01 -13.46
C MET A 103 -2.68 24.77 -13.86
N GLY A 104 -3.87 24.97 -14.45
CA GLY A 104 -4.65 23.88 -15.03
C GLY A 104 -3.92 23.15 -16.16
N PRO A 105 -4.47 22.00 -16.61
CA PRO A 105 -3.84 21.17 -17.61
C PRO A 105 -3.69 21.92 -18.94
N MET A 106 -2.48 21.90 -19.49
CA MET A 106 -2.23 22.37 -20.85
C MET A 106 -3.03 21.52 -21.86
N LEU A 107 -3.87 22.21 -22.63
CA LEU A 107 -4.65 21.63 -23.71
C LEU A 107 -3.85 21.67 -25.02
N ASP A 108 -3.99 20.62 -25.81
CA ASP A 108 -3.50 20.58 -27.18
C ASP A 108 -4.43 21.40 -28.09
N ALA A 109 -3.83 22.24 -28.95
CA ALA A 109 -4.54 23.19 -29.80
C ALA A 109 -5.37 22.52 -30.91
N THR A 110 -4.99 21.30 -31.32
CA THR A 110 -5.71 20.57 -32.37
C THR A 110 -6.83 19.69 -31.84
N THR A 111 -6.59 19.00 -30.72
CA THR A 111 -7.54 18.03 -30.17
C THR A 111 -8.43 18.58 -29.06
N HIS A 112 -8.13 19.78 -28.54
CA HIS A 112 -8.77 20.40 -27.36
C HIS A 112 -8.80 19.49 -26.12
N LYS A 113 -7.91 18.50 -26.06
CA LYS A 113 -7.76 17.57 -24.95
C LYS A 113 -6.47 17.87 -24.18
N PRO A 114 -6.38 17.53 -22.89
CA PRO A 114 -5.14 17.65 -22.15
C PRO A 114 -4.06 16.79 -22.81
N ILE A 115 -2.83 17.32 -22.87
CA ILE A 115 -1.66 16.58 -23.33
C ILE A 115 -1.52 15.30 -22.49
N TRP A 116 -1.02 14.20 -23.07
CA TRP A 116 -0.88 12.91 -22.37
C TRP A 116 -0.26 13.03 -20.96
N ARG A 117 0.77 13.88 -20.79
CA ARG A 117 1.42 14.13 -19.48
C ARG A 117 0.50 14.77 -18.43
N HIS A 118 -0.50 15.54 -18.87
CA HIS A 118 -1.47 16.23 -18.02
C HIS A 118 -2.84 15.54 -18.01
N SER A 119 -2.95 14.34 -18.60
CA SER A 119 -4.22 13.61 -18.71
C SER A 119 -4.85 13.23 -17.36
N ILE A 120 -4.05 13.17 -16.29
CA ILE A 120 -4.47 12.82 -14.94
C ILE A 120 -4.76 14.04 -14.04
N LEU A 121 -4.54 15.26 -14.55
CA LEU A 121 -4.79 16.50 -13.82
C LEU A 121 -6.26 16.92 -14.00
N ASP A 122 -6.86 17.40 -12.93
CA ASP A 122 -8.18 18.02 -12.93
C ASP A 122 -8.07 19.51 -13.33
N ALA A 123 -9.20 20.21 -13.42
CA ALA A 123 -9.28 21.61 -13.87
C ALA A 123 -8.44 22.59 -13.03
N ASP A 124 -8.23 22.29 -11.74
CA ASP A 124 -7.40 23.06 -10.82
C ASP A 124 -5.89 22.76 -10.95
N GLY A 125 -5.51 21.79 -11.80
CA GLY A 125 -4.14 21.34 -11.98
C GLY A 125 -3.64 20.37 -10.91
N ILE A 126 -4.52 19.86 -10.04
CA ILE A 126 -4.23 18.82 -9.06
C ILE A 126 -4.75 17.48 -9.60
N CYS A 127 -4.13 16.36 -9.26
CA CYS A 127 -4.63 15.06 -9.69
C CYS A 127 -5.95 14.70 -8.98
N SER A 128 -6.89 14.13 -9.72
CA SER A 128 -8.14 13.63 -9.12
C SER A 128 -7.89 12.31 -8.39
N PRO A 129 -8.49 12.08 -7.21
CA PRO A 129 -8.66 10.73 -6.68
C PRO A 129 -9.54 9.95 -7.66
N ARG A 130 -9.09 8.77 -8.09
CA ARG A 130 -9.81 7.89 -9.02
C ARG A 130 -10.37 6.68 -8.31
#